data_AF-A0A1Y1Q4S6-F1
#
_entry.id   AF-A0A1Y1Q4S6-F1
#
_cell.length_a   1.000
_cell.length_b   1.000
_cell.length_c   1.000
_cell.angle_alpha   90.00
_cell.angle_beta   90.00
_cell.angle_gamma   90.00
#
_symmetry.space_group_name_H-M   'P 1'
#
loop_
_entity.id
_entity.type
_entity.pdbx_description
1 polymer ?
#
loop_
_entity_poly.entity_id
_entity_poly.type
_entity_poly.pdbx_seq_one_letter_code
_entity_poly.pdbx_strand_id
1 'polypeptide(L)'
;MVWILPRYQDVTDMIGQYRWFFGKGEPPRFDRWTYWEKFDYWAVYWGALVIGISGLLLWWSEFFGQYLPGWVFNIATVAHGVEAFLAVTTLFVVHFFNNHFRPGKFPLDTVMFVGSWRLEELREERPAEYDRLVTTNQLAPYLVPPPSKLANIISHILGFTLIGIGLFLLVLVVAGLLQQGLV
;
A
#
# COMPACT_ATOMS: atom_id res chain seq x y z
N MET A 1 0.10 16.55 7.90
CA MET A 1 -0.98 15.97 7.06
C MET A 1 -0.87 16.33 5.57
N VAL A 2 -0.33 17.49 5.16
CA VAL A 2 -0.27 17.87 3.71
C VAL A 2 0.57 16.93 2.84
N TRP A 3 1.54 16.22 3.42
CA TRP A 3 2.48 15.37 2.67
C TRP A 3 1.88 14.15 1.98
N ILE A 4 0.73 13.63 2.44
CA ILE A 4 0.09 12.44 1.85
C ILE A 4 -0.82 12.79 0.65
N LEU A 5 -1.10 14.08 0.46
CA LEU A 5 -1.90 14.52 -0.69
C LEU A 5 -1.07 14.41 -1.98
N PRO A 6 -1.66 13.91 -3.08
CA PRO A 6 -1.02 13.94 -4.39
C PRO A 6 -0.72 15.38 -4.82
N ARG A 7 0.44 15.59 -5.45
CA ARG A 7 0.93 16.86 -5.97
C ARG A 7 1.54 16.65 -7.36
N TYR A 8 1.75 17.74 -8.10
CA TYR A 8 2.43 17.69 -9.39
C TYR A 8 3.81 17.01 -9.33
N GLN A 9 4.52 17.14 -8.20
CA GLN A 9 5.79 16.47 -7.95
C GLN A 9 5.70 14.93 -8.08
N ASP A 10 4.56 14.32 -7.71
CA ASP A 10 4.40 12.86 -7.78
C ASP A 10 4.45 12.35 -9.22
N VAL A 11 3.94 13.16 -10.18
CA VAL A 11 4.02 12.86 -11.61
C VAL A 11 5.46 12.98 -12.11
N THR A 12 6.17 14.02 -11.70
CA THR A 12 7.58 14.19 -12.09
C THR A 12 8.48 13.11 -11.49
N ASP A 13 8.19 12.68 -10.25
CA ASP A 13 8.90 11.59 -9.58
C ASP A 13 8.66 10.25 -10.29
N MET A 14 7.42 9.97 -10.69
CA MET A 14 7.07 8.78 -11.46
C MET A 14 7.80 8.75 -12.82
N ILE A 15 7.74 9.84 -13.58
CA ILE A 15 8.44 9.95 -14.87
C ILE A 15 9.96 9.79 -14.67
N GLY A 16 10.52 10.44 -13.64
CA GLY A 16 11.92 10.32 -13.27
C GLY A 16 12.31 8.87 -12.96
N GLN A 17 11.47 8.14 -12.21
CA GLN A 17 11.75 6.75 -11.85
C GLN A 17 11.77 5.85 -13.09
N TYR A 18 10.81 6.00 -13.99
CA TYR A 18 10.83 5.25 -15.26
C TYR A 18 12.07 5.57 -16.08
N ARG A 19 12.46 6.85 -16.19
CA ARG A 19 13.70 7.23 -16.89
C ARG A 19 14.92 6.58 -16.26
N TRP A 20 15.03 6.59 -14.94
CA TRP A 20 16.12 5.96 -14.20
C TRP A 20 16.17 4.44 -14.44
N PHE A 21 15.02 3.74 -14.40
CA PHE A 21 14.94 2.31 -14.71
C PHE A 21 15.48 1.97 -16.11
N PHE A 22 15.32 2.86 -17.08
CA PHE A 22 15.88 2.70 -18.43
C PHE A 22 17.28 3.32 -18.61
N GLY A 23 17.96 3.72 -17.54
CA GLY A 23 19.30 4.32 -17.57
C GLY A 23 19.35 5.73 -18.19
N LYS A 24 18.21 6.44 -18.23
CA LYS A 24 18.05 7.75 -18.90
C LYS A 24 17.92 8.94 -17.93
N GLY A 25 18.42 8.79 -16.71
CA GLY A 25 18.41 9.81 -15.67
C GLY A 25 18.86 9.29 -14.33
N GLU A 26 19.01 10.21 -13.38
CA GLU A 26 19.27 9.91 -11.97
C GLU A 26 18.02 9.36 -11.27
N PRO A 27 18.18 8.56 -10.19
CA PRO A 27 17.05 8.15 -9.37
C PRO A 27 16.32 9.37 -8.79
N PRO A 28 14.98 9.36 -8.72
CA PRO A 28 14.22 10.45 -8.12
C PRO A 28 14.62 10.69 -6.67
N ARG A 29 14.62 11.95 -6.26
CA ARG A 29 14.88 12.34 -4.88
C ARG A 29 13.57 12.36 -4.10
N PHE A 30 13.11 11.19 -3.69
CA PHE A 30 11.86 11.07 -2.95
C PHE A 30 11.92 11.81 -1.60
N ASP A 31 10.80 12.46 -1.29
CA ASP A 31 10.50 12.99 0.04
C ASP A 31 9.78 11.92 0.86
N ARG A 32 9.33 12.26 2.08
CA ARG A 32 8.71 11.37 3.08
C ARG A 32 7.76 10.31 2.53
N TRP A 33 6.92 10.69 1.57
CA TRP A 33 6.02 9.77 0.87
C TRP A 33 6.29 9.81 -0.62
N THR A 34 6.55 8.63 -1.18
CA THR A 34 6.68 8.38 -2.61
C THR A 34 5.32 8.42 -3.30
N TYR A 35 5.29 8.57 -4.62
CA TYR A 35 4.03 8.61 -5.36
C TYR A 35 3.23 7.31 -5.24
N TRP A 36 3.91 6.15 -5.14
CA TRP A 36 3.23 4.86 -5.02
C TRP A 36 2.69 4.62 -3.61
N GLU A 37 3.37 5.09 -2.55
CA GLU A 37 2.83 5.04 -1.19
C GLU A 37 1.57 5.89 -1.06
N LYS A 38 1.54 7.06 -1.70
CA LYS A 38 0.33 7.89 -1.76
C LYS A 38 -0.77 7.20 -2.55
N PHE A 39 -0.44 6.63 -3.71
CA PHE A 39 -1.39 5.86 -4.50
C PHE A 39 -1.99 4.72 -3.68
N ASP A 40 -1.16 3.90 -3.04
CA ASP A 40 -1.59 2.77 -2.21
C ASP A 40 -2.49 3.24 -1.04
N TYR A 41 -2.09 4.32 -0.35
CA TYR A 41 -2.90 4.95 0.69
C TYR A 41 -4.30 5.32 0.19
N TRP A 42 -4.39 6.12 -0.88
CA TRP A 42 -5.69 6.60 -1.38
C TRP A 42 -6.53 5.51 -2.05
N ALA A 43 -5.89 4.55 -2.72
CA ALA A 43 -6.56 3.42 -3.34
C ALA A 43 -7.32 2.59 -2.30
N VAL A 44 -6.71 2.31 -1.14
CA VAL A 44 -7.37 1.55 -0.06
C VAL A 44 -8.60 2.27 0.49
N TYR A 45 -8.53 3.58 0.76
CA TYR A 45 -9.70 4.30 1.29
C TYR A 45 -10.83 4.44 0.27
N TRP A 46 -10.49 4.68 -0.99
CA TRP A 46 -11.47 4.65 -2.07
C TRP A 46 -12.13 3.29 -2.17
N GLY A 47 -11.34 2.22 -2.23
CA GLY A 47 -11.84 0.87 -2.35
C GLY A 47 -12.68 0.44 -1.15
N ALA A 48 -12.26 0.78 0.07
CA ALA A 48 -13.02 0.53 1.29
C ALA A 48 -14.41 1.18 1.25
N LEU A 49 -14.52 2.39 0.70
CA LEU A 49 -15.80 3.07 0.52
C LEU A 49 -16.68 2.34 -0.48
N VAL A 50 -16.15 2.01 -1.66
CA VAL A 50 -16.91 1.34 -2.74
C VAL A 50 -17.36 -0.05 -2.32
N ILE A 51 -16.44 -0.89 -1.83
CA ILE A 51 -16.73 -2.27 -1.41
C ILE A 51 -17.60 -2.29 -0.14
N GLY A 52 -17.38 -1.35 0.78
CA GLY A 52 -18.14 -1.25 2.03
C GLY A 52 -19.60 -0.86 1.79
N ILE A 53 -19.86 0.19 0.99
CA ILE A 53 -21.23 0.63 0.68
C ILE A 53 -21.95 -0.42 -0.15
N SER A 54 -21.32 -0.92 -1.22
CA SER A 54 -21.93 -1.96 -2.05
C SER A 54 -22.19 -3.25 -1.26
N GLY A 55 -21.26 -3.65 -0.39
CA GLY A 55 -21.41 -4.82 0.47
C GLY A 55 -22.55 -4.68 1.47
N LEU A 56 -22.71 -3.51 2.10
CA LEU A 56 -23.83 -3.24 3.00
C LEU A 56 -25.18 -3.27 2.29
N LEU A 57 -25.26 -2.72 1.07
CA LEU A 57 -26.47 -2.79 0.25
C LEU A 57 -26.84 -4.25 -0.06
N LEU A 58 -25.87 -5.08 -0.42
CA LEU A 58 -26.09 -6.48 -0.78
C LEU A 58 -26.42 -7.34 0.44
N TRP A 59 -25.68 -7.16 1.54
CA TRP A 59 -25.87 -7.92 2.77
C TRP A 59 -27.27 -7.65 3.35
N TRP A 60 -27.71 -6.38 3.38
CA TRP A 60 -29.03 -6.03 3.91
C TRP A 60 -30.06 -5.72 2.80
N SER A 61 -30.05 -6.51 1.73
CA SER A 61 -30.86 -6.25 0.54
C SER A 61 -32.37 -6.21 0.78
N GLU A 62 -32.90 -7.01 1.71
CA GLU A 62 -34.34 -6.99 2.04
C GLU A 62 -34.79 -5.64 2.63
N PHE A 63 -33.97 -5.02 3.48
CA PHE A 63 -34.29 -3.72 4.06
C PHE A 63 -34.16 -2.62 3.01
N PHE A 64 -33.04 -2.56 2.31
CA PHE A 64 -32.81 -1.52 1.30
C PHE A 64 -33.76 -1.66 0.11
N GLY A 65 -34.21 -2.88 -0.22
CA GLY A 65 -35.14 -3.16 -1.32
C GLY A 65 -36.54 -2.59 -1.10
N GLN A 66 -36.89 -2.24 0.14
CA GLN A 66 -38.13 -1.50 0.44
C GLN A 66 -38.07 -0.03 -0.02
N TYR A 67 -36.87 0.52 -0.20
CA TYR A 67 -36.64 1.94 -0.46
C TYR A 67 -35.93 2.21 -1.80
N LEU A 68 -35.17 1.25 -2.33
CA LEU A 68 -34.35 1.39 -3.52
C LEU A 68 -34.87 0.53 -4.67
N PRO A 69 -34.79 1.02 -5.92
CA PRO A 69 -35.17 0.23 -7.08
C PRO A 69 -34.17 -0.91 -7.34
N GLY A 70 -34.67 -2.02 -7.88
CA GLY A 70 -33.88 -3.25 -8.09
C GLY A 70 -32.57 -3.08 -8.86
N TRP A 71 -32.48 -2.13 -9.79
CA TRP A 71 -31.26 -1.88 -10.56
C TRP A 71 -30.08 -1.41 -9.69
N VAL A 72 -30.33 -0.82 -8.52
CA VAL A 72 -29.27 -0.41 -7.59
C VAL A 72 -28.48 -1.63 -7.10
N PHE A 73 -29.15 -2.76 -6.87
CA PHE A 73 -28.49 -3.99 -6.46
C PHE A 73 -27.65 -4.60 -7.57
N ASN A 74 -28.06 -4.47 -8.84
CA ASN A 74 -27.23 -4.88 -9.97
C ASN A 74 -25.93 -4.07 -10.02
N ILE A 75 -26.01 -2.75 -9.81
CA ILE A 75 -24.82 -1.89 -9.73
C ILE A 75 -23.98 -2.25 -8.52
N ALA A 76 -24.58 -2.47 -7.35
CA ALA A 76 -23.87 -2.85 -6.14
C ALA A 76 -23.11 -4.16 -6.34
N THR A 77 -23.70 -5.17 -6.97
CA THR A 77 -23.02 -6.44 -7.29
C THR A 77 -21.81 -6.23 -8.19
N VAL A 78 -21.96 -5.46 -9.28
CA VAL A 78 -20.84 -5.18 -10.19
C VAL A 78 -19.76 -4.37 -9.50
N ALA A 79 -20.13 -3.31 -8.79
CA ALA A 79 -19.19 -2.44 -8.07
C ALA A 79 -18.43 -3.24 -7.00
N HIS A 80 -19.11 -4.08 -6.21
CA HIS A 80 -18.49 -4.90 -5.18
C HIS A 80 -17.52 -5.91 -5.78
N GLY A 81 -17.93 -6.63 -6.82
CA GLY A 81 -17.09 -7.65 -7.47
C GLY A 81 -15.85 -7.05 -8.14
N VAL A 82 -16.02 -5.97 -8.91
CA VAL A 82 -14.90 -5.27 -9.55
C VAL A 82 -13.96 -4.68 -8.50
N GLU A 83 -14.49 -4.05 -7.46
CA GLU A 83 -13.65 -3.48 -6.41
C GLU A 83 -12.90 -4.56 -5.62
N ALA A 84 -13.52 -5.71 -5.33
CA ALA A 84 -12.84 -6.83 -4.70
C ALA A 84 -11.62 -7.29 -5.51
N PHE A 85 -11.77 -7.38 -6.84
CA PHE A 85 -10.65 -7.71 -7.74
C PHE A 85 -9.56 -6.62 -7.75
N LEU A 86 -9.96 -5.34 -7.86
CA LEU A 86 -9.03 -4.22 -7.83
C LEU A 86 -8.27 -4.14 -6.50
N ALA A 87 -8.94 -4.38 -5.37
CA ALA A 87 -8.35 -4.40 -4.04
C ALA A 87 -7.31 -5.52 -3.91
N VAL A 88 -7.63 -6.75 -4.31
CA VAL A 88 -6.67 -7.86 -4.30
C VAL A 88 -5.49 -7.56 -5.23
N THR A 89 -5.74 -7.05 -6.43
CA THR A 89 -4.68 -6.73 -7.40
C THR A 89 -3.75 -5.66 -6.85
N THR A 90 -4.30 -4.57 -6.30
CA THR A 90 -3.52 -3.47 -5.71
C THR A 90 -2.71 -3.97 -4.52
N LEU A 91 -3.32 -4.78 -3.65
CA LEU A 91 -2.64 -5.36 -2.49
C LEU A 91 -1.44 -6.21 -2.93
N PHE A 92 -1.57 -7.11 -3.91
CA PHE A 92 -0.46 -8.01 -4.26
C PHE A 92 0.57 -7.39 -5.22
N VAL A 93 0.15 -6.50 -6.12
CA VAL A 93 1.04 -5.89 -7.11
C VAL A 93 1.75 -4.65 -6.57
N VAL A 94 1.05 -3.81 -5.80
CA VAL A 94 1.62 -2.56 -5.27
C VAL A 94 2.09 -2.76 -3.85
N HIS A 95 1.20 -3.13 -2.94
CA HIS A 95 1.51 -3.16 -1.50
C HIS A 95 2.52 -4.26 -1.15
N PHE A 96 2.27 -5.51 -1.52
CA PHE A 96 3.18 -6.63 -1.27
C PHE A 96 4.52 -6.43 -1.96
N PHE A 97 4.51 -5.97 -3.22
CA PHE A 97 5.75 -5.72 -3.93
C PHE A 97 6.64 -4.70 -3.20
N ASN A 98 6.07 -3.56 -2.83
CA ASN A 98 6.85 -2.48 -2.20
C ASN A 98 7.36 -2.82 -0.80
N ASN A 99 6.67 -3.70 -0.07
CA ASN A 99 7.04 -4.06 1.31
C ASN A 99 7.83 -5.38 1.42
N HIS A 100 7.82 -6.24 0.38
CA HIS A 100 8.41 -7.58 0.47
C HIS A 100 9.35 -7.93 -0.70
N PHE A 101 9.17 -7.32 -1.87
CA PHE A 101 9.91 -7.70 -3.09
C PHE A 101 10.82 -6.61 -3.64
N ARG A 102 10.70 -5.35 -3.19
CA ARG A 102 11.67 -4.31 -3.54
C ARG A 102 13.06 -4.71 -3.00
N PRO A 103 14.15 -4.58 -3.79
CA PRO A 103 15.48 -5.03 -3.37
C PRO A 103 15.95 -4.51 -2.00
N GLY A 104 15.64 -3.26 -1.65
CA GLY A 104 15.99 -2.67 -0.35
C GLY A 104 15.16 -3.18 0.84
N LYS A 105 14.02 -3.83 0.58
CA LYS A 105 13.07 -4.32 1.60
C LYS A 105 12.95 -5.83 1.63
N PHE A 106 13.49 -6.53 0.64
CA PHE A 106 13.40 -7.98 0.56
C PHE A 106 14.12 -8.63 1.76
N PRO A 107 13.54 -9.68 2.37
CA PRO A 107 12.24 -10.31 2.06
C PRO A 107 11.03 -9.69 2.78
N LEU A 108 11.25 -8.77 3.71
CA LEU A 108 10.23 -8.21 4.58
C LEU A 108 10.69 -6.88 5.19
N ASP A 109 9.94 -5.81 4.96
CA ASP A 109 10.03 -4.58 5.77
C ASP A 109 9.30 -4.78 7.12
N THR A 110 10.00 -4.55 8.24
CA THR A 110 9.44 -4.70 9.59
C THR A 110 9.04 -3.39 10.26
N VAL A 111 9.14 -2.26 9.54
CA VAL A 111 9.05 -0.93 10.14
C VAL A 111 7.66 -0.59 10.65
N MET A 112 6.62 -1.20 10.09
CA MET A 112 5.27 -1.11 10.67
C MET A 112 5.19 -1.69 12.10
N PHE A 113 6.09 -2.61 12.46
CA PHE A 113 6.12 -3.25 13.78
C PHE A 113 7.11 -2.58 14.75
N VAL A 114 8.30 -2.18 14.26
CA VAL A 114 9.36 -1.62 15.09
C VAL A 114 9.39 -0.09 15.12
N GLY A 115 8.69 0.57 14.20
CA GLY A 115 8.52 2.03 14.16
C GLY A 115 9.79 2.84 13.87
N SER A 116 10.87 2.21 13.42
CA SER A 116 12.17 2.87 13.20
C SER A 116 12.86 2.35 11.94
N TRP A 117 13.52 3.25 11.21
CA TRP A 117 14.38 2.95 10.06
C TRP A 117 15.85 3.12 10.42
N ARG A 118 16.73 2.41 9.71
CA ARG A 118 18.16 2.71 9.71
C ARG A 118 18.38 4.08 9.05
N LEU A 119 19.34 4.84 9.56
CA LEU A 119 19.60 6.18 9.06
C LEU A 119 20.09 6.18 7.60
N GLU A 120 20.89 5.17 7.25
CA GLU A 120 21.40 4.97 5.89
C GLU A 120 20.25 4.71 4.90
N GLU A 121 19.26 3.92 5.33
CA GLU A 121 18.08 3.59 4.54
C GLU A 121 17.17 4.80 4.33
N LEU A 122 17.00 5.66 5.35
CA LEU A 122 16.32 6.95 5.19
C LEU A 122 17.03 7.82 4.15
N ARG A 123 18.36 7.87 4.19
CA ARG A 123 19.17 8.67 3.25
C ARG A 123 19.05 8.16 1.81
N GLU A 124 19.02 6.85 1.62
CA GLU A 124 18.91 6.22 0.31
C GLU A 124 17.48 6.29 -0.26
N GLU A 125 16.48 5.97 0.56
CA GLU A 125 15.09 5.86 0.10
C GLU A 125 14.33 7.18 0.14
N ARG A 126 14.67 8.10 1.06
CA ARG A 126 14.00 9.40 1.24
C ARG A 126 15.03 10.55 1.30
N PRO A 127 15.88 10.70 0.27
CA PRO A 127 16.98 11.67 0.30
C PRO A 127 16.50 13.11 0.51
N ALA A 128 15.34 13.50 -0.02
CA ALA A 128 14.82 14.87 0.17
C ALA A 128 14.33 15.12 1.60
N GLU A 129 13.79 14.09 2.28
CA GLU A 129 13.45 14.19 3.70
C GLU A 129 14.71 14.28 4.56
N TYR A 130 15.69 13.42 4.30
CA TYR A 130 16.97 13.41 5.01
C TYR A 130 17.67 14.77 4.91
N ASP A 131 17.83 15.31 3.70
CA ASP A 131 18.48 16.61 3.47
C ASP A 131 17.75 17.73 4.21
N ARG A 132 16.41 17.74 4.15
CA ARG A 132 15.61 18.73 4.87
C ARG A 132 15.87 18.64 6.38
N LEU A 133 15.87 17.45 6.97
CA LEU A 133 16.11 17.27 8.40
C LEU A 133 17.52 17.71 8.83
N VAL A 134 18.53 17.44 8.00
CA VAL A 134 19.91 17.86 8.26
C VAL A 134 20.03 19.39 8.17
N THR A 135 19.53 19.97 7.08
CA THR A 135 19.64 21.42 6.81
C THR A 135 18.83 22.28 7.77
N THR A 136 17.71 21.78 8.30
CA THR A 136 16.93 22.47 9.34
C THR A 136 17.38 22.15 10.76
N ASN A 137 18.44 21.35 10.94
CA ASN A 137 18.94 20.88 12.23
C ASN A 137 17.87 20.15 13.08
N GLN A 138 16.99 19.40 12.40
CA GLN A 138 15.89 18.65 13.00
C GLN A 138 16.12 17.14 13.02
N LEU A 139 17.29 16.65 12.59
CA LEU A 139 17.57 15.21 12.58
C LEU A 139 17.68 14.60 13.98
N ALA A 140 18.36 15.28 14.92
CA ALA A 140 18.68 14.72 16.23
C ALA A 140 17.45 14.24 17.05
N PRO A 141 16.32 14.98 17.08
CA PRO A 141 15.10 14.51 17.76
C PRO A 141 14.48 13.22 17.20
N TYR A 142 14.78 12.83 15.96
CA TYR A 142 14.26 11.60 15.35
C TYR A 142 15.19 10.39 15.52
N LEU A 143 16.39 10.58 16.06
CA LEU A 143 17.31 9.48 16.30
C LEU A 143 16.87 8.67 17.52
N VAL A 144 16.67 7.37 17.31
CA VAL A 144 16.26 6.41 18.34
C VAL A 144 17.25 5.26 18.40
N PRO A 145 17.41 4.59 19.56
CA PRO A 145 18.19 3.37 19.63
C PRO A 145 17.58 2.29 18.72
N PRO A 146 18.39 1.36 18.20
CA PRO A 146 17.89 0.27 17.38
C PRO A 146 16.87 -0.60 18.16
N PRO A 147 15.91 -1.23 17.47
CA PRO A 147 14.95 -2.11 18.11
C PRO A 147 15.64 -3.26 18.86
N SER A 148 15.05 -3.68 19.97
CA SER A 148 15.57 -4.78 20.76
C SER A 148 15.61 -6.08 19.95
N LYS A 149 16.51 -7.01 20.32
CA LYS A 149 16.59 -8.34 19.67
C LYS A 149 15.24 -9.06 19.66
N LEU A 150 14.49 -8.97 20.76
CA LEU A 150 13.17 -9.58 20.88
C LEU A 150 12.15 -8.93 19.94
N ALA A 151 12.11 -7.60 19.86
CA ALA A 151 11.22 -6.88 18.94
C ALA A 151 11.52 -7.23 17.48
N ASN A 152 12.80 -7.36 17.12
CA ASN A 152 13.21 -7.83 15.79
C ASN A 152 12.73 -9.26 15.53
N ILE A 153 12.93 -10.21 16.45
CA ILE A 153 12.48 -11.60 16.25
C ILE A 153 10.95 -11.66 16.08
N ILE A 154 10.20 -11.00 16.96
CA ILE A 154 8.73 -11.01 16.93
C ILE A 154 8.20 -10.39 15.63
N SER A 155 8.73 -9.23 15.23
CA SER A 155 8.29 -8.56 13.99
C SER A 155 8.52 -9.39 12.74
N HIS A 156 9.63 -10.14 12.67
CA HIS A 156 9.89 -11.05 11.54
C HIS A 156 8.93 -12.25 11.56
N ILE A 157 8.73 -12.89 12.72
CA ILE A 157 7.78 -14.02 12.84
C ILE A 157 6.38 -13.57 12.42
N LEU A 158 5.92 -12.44 12.94
CA LEU A 158 4.61 -11.87 12.59
C LEU A 158 4.53 -11.53 11.10
N GLY A 159 5.52 -10.83 10.55
CA GLY A 159 5.54 -10.45 9.14
C GLY A 159 5.51 -11.65 8.20
N PHE A 160 6.37 -12.67 8.42
CA PHE A 160 6.35 -13.88 7.60
C PHE A 160 5.05 -14.69 7.75
N THR A 161 4.47 -14.70 8.95
CA THR A 161 3.16 -15.34 9.18
C THR A 161 2.06 -14.64 8.37
N LEU A 162 2.02 -13.31 8.41
CA LEU A 162 1.05 -12.51 7.65
C LEU A 162 1.25 -12.62 6.14
N ILE A 163 2.49 -12.66 5.66
CA ILE A 163 2.79 -12.96 4.25
C ILE A 163 2.25 -14.35 3.88
N GLY A 164 2.51 -15.37 4.71
CA GLY A 164 2.03 -16.72 4.47
C GLY A 164 0.50 -16.80 4.37
N ILE A 165 -0.21 -16.14 5.29
CA ILE A 165 -1.68 -16.02 5.24
C ILE A 165 -2.11 -15.29 3.97
N GLY A 166 -1.48 -14.17 3.64
CA GLY A 166 -1.79 -13.40 2.44
C GLY A 166 -1.63 -14.22 1.16
N LEU A 167 -0.51 -14.91 0.99
CA LEU A 167 -0.26 -15.77 -0.17
C LEU A 167 -1.26 -16.94 -0.25
N PHE A 168 -1.62 -17.54 0.89
CA PHE A 168 -2.67 -18.56 0.94
C PHE A 168 -4.02 -18.00 0.48
N LEU A 169 -4.42 -16.81 0.97
CA LEU A 169 -5.65 -16.14 0.54
C LEU A 169 -5.61 -15.78 -0.94
N LEU A 170 -4.47 -15.34 -1.48
CA LEU A 170 -4.31 -15.08 -2.91
C LEU A 170 -4.56 -16.34 -3.73
N VAL A 171 -4.04 -17.50 -3.31
CA VAL A 171 -4.30 -18.78 -3.98
C VAL A 171 -5.80 -19.09 -4.00
N LEU A 172 -6.51 -18.86 -2.89
CA LEU A 172 -7.96 -19.06 -2.84
C LEU A 172 -8.71 -18.12 -3.78
N VAL A 173 -8.31 -16.85 -3.84
CA VAL A 173 -8.91 -15.86 -4.76
C VAL A 173 -8.69 -16.27 -6.22
N VAL A 174 -7.46 -16.62 -6.59
CA VAL A 174 -7.13 -17.06 -7.95
C VAL A 174 -7.90 -18.34 -8.31
N ALA A 175 -7.99 -19.30 -7.40
CA ALA A 175 -8.77 -20.52 -7.62
C ALA A 175 -10.26 -20.21 -7.83
N GLY A 176 -10.83 -19.30 -7.04
CA GLY A 176 -12.21 -18.84 -7.22
C GLY A 176 -12.44 -18.17 -8.58
N LEU A 177 -11.54 -17.26 -8.98
CA LEU A 177 -11.60 -16.58 -10.28
C LEU A 177 -11.50 -17.55 -11.46
N LEU A 178 -10.65 -18.57 -11.37
CA LEU A 178 -10.51 -19.60 -12.42
C LEU A 178 -11.76 -20.49 -12.55
N GLN A 179 -12.50 -20.69 -11.46
CA GLN A 179 -13.71 -21.52 -11.44
C GLN A 179 -14.96 -20.75 -11.86
N GLN A 180 -15.09 -19.49 -11.43
CA GLN A 180 -16.34 -18.72 -11.53
C GLN A 180 -16.26 -17.55 -12.51
N GLY A 181 -15.06 -17.12 -12.92
CA GLY A 181 -14.87 -15.88 -13.66
C GLY A 181 -14.80 -14.66 -12.73
N LEU A 182 -14.69 -13.46 -13.33
CA LEU A 182 -14.62 -12.19 -12.60
C LEU A 182 -16.00 -11.73 -12.08
N VAL A 183 -17.06 -12.13 -12.79
CA VAL A 183 -18.47 -11.83 -12.55
C VAL A 183 -19.31 -12.97 -13.13
#